data_AF-A0A4R2SWY8-F1
#
_entry.id   AF-A0A4R2SWY8-F1
#
_cell.length_a   1.000
_cell.length_b   1.000
_cell.length_c   1.000
_cell.angle_alpha   90.00
_cell.angle_beta   90.00
_cell.angle_gamma   90.00
#
_symmetry.space_group_name_H-M   'P 1'
#
loop_
_entity.id
_entity.type
_entity.pdbx_description
1 polymer ?
#
loop_
_entity_poly.entity_id
_entity_poly.type
_entity_poly.pdbx_seq_one_letter_code
_entity_poly.pdbx_strand_id
1 'polypeptide(L)'
;MAYTAEEEQEIEDIKSWWHENYKVIIAALVLGFGGAWGWHYWQGYQVTQTHKASSEYEQIVMIQDATQRDSRLAEFVKNNDKTTYAVFALLDQAKDAVATKDFATAENALKQATAQAQDDVLLSVSALRLASVQYQQKQYDAALDSLKLVKNSSWDNQKSILTGDIQFTKGDNAAAKASYEQALVKATPVEQQWLQLRLNNL
;
A
#
# COMPACT_ATOMS: atom_id res chain seq x y z
N MET A 1 -47.07 45.95 24.71
CA MET A 1 -46.07 47.02 24.58
C MET A 1 -45.88 47.25 23.09
N ALA A 2 -45.99 48.49 22.61
CA ALA A 2 -45.70 48.82 21.23
C ALA A 2 -44.18 48.86 21.06
N TYR A 3 -43.68 48.31 19.96
CA TYR A 3 -42.26 48.36 19.62
C TYR A 3 -41.83 49.81 19.40
N THR A 4 -40.60 50.12 19.76
CA THR A 4 -39.98 51.42 19.45
C THR A 4 -39.66 51.50 17.96
N ALA A 5 -39.59 52.71 17.39
CA ALA A 5 -39.31 52.88 15.96
C ALA A 5 -37.96 52.27 15.52
N GLU A 6 -37.00 52.21 16.44
CA GLU A 6 -35.69 51.57 16.22
C GLU A 6 -35.83 50.04 16.16
N GLU A 7 -36.62 49.43 17.05
CA GLU A 7 -36.95 48.00 17.01
C GLU A 7 -37.74 47.61 15.74
N GLU A 8 -38.62 48.47 15.23
CA GLU A 8 -39.32 48.22 13.96
C GLU A 8 -38.36 48.22 12.76
N GLN A 9 -37.39 49.15 12.75
CA GLN A 9 -36.42 49.29 11.66
C GLN A 9 -35.41 48.14 11.64
N GLU A 10 -34.92 47.69 12.80
CA GLU A 10 -34.06 46.51 12.90
C GLU A 10 -34.75 45.24 12.37
N ILE A 11 -36.06 45.09 12.63
CA ILE A 11 -36.85 43.95 12.13
C ILE A 11 -37.02 44.00 10.61
N GLU A 12 -37.23 45.18 10.03
CA GLU A 12 -37.33 45.36 8.58
C GLU A 12 -36.00 45.05 7.87
N ASP A 13 -34.87 45.49 8.43
CA ASP A 13 -33.54 45.22 7.88
C ASP A 13 -33.23 43.71 7.88
N ILE A 14 -33.57 43.00 8.96
CA ILE A 14 -33.42 41.53 9.02
C ILE A 14 -34.32 40.84 8.00
N LYS A 15 -35.57 41.30 7.83
CA LYS A 15 -36.50 40.74 6.83
C LYS A 15 -35.99 40.94 5.41
N SER A 16 -35.49 42.13 5.08
CA SER A 16 -34.95 42.42 3.75
C SER A 16 -33.72 41.57 3.47
N TRP A 17 -32.78 41.52 4.41
CA TRP A 17 -31.57 40.71 4.29
C TRP A 17 -31.92 39.23 4.08
N TRP A 18 -32.89 38.69 4.82
CA TRP A 18 -33.34 37.31 4.62
C TRP A 18 -33.95 37.09 3.24
N HIS A 19 -34.83 38.00 2.79
CA HIS A 19 -35.48 37.89 1.48
C HIS A 19 -34.49 37.98 0.31
N GLU A 20 -33.39 38.71 0.48
CA GLU A 20 -32.31 38.81 -0.49
C GLU A 20 -31.42 37.55 -0.49
N ASN A 21 -31.16 36.95 0.68
CA ASN A 21 -30.12 35.92 0.83
C ASN A 21 -30.64 34.48 1.00
N TYR A 22 -31.94 34.24 1.23
CA TYR A 22 -32.45 32.90 1.55
C TYR A 22 -32.13 31.84 0.47
N LYS A 23 -32.08 32.24 -0.82
CA LYS A 23 -31.71 31.33 -1.92
C LYS A 23 -30.28 30.83 -1.80
N VAL A 24 -29.34 31.71 -1.41
CA VAL A 24 -27.93 31.38 -1.20
C VAL A 24 -27.78 30.48 0.02
N ILE A 25 -28.51 30.77 1.10
CA ILE A 25 -28.53 29.94 2.31
C ILE A 25 -29.06 28.53 1.99
N ILE A 26 -30.18 28.42 1.27
CA ILE A 26 -30.74 27.13 0.85
C ILE A 26 -29.74 26.39 -0.06
N ALA A 27 -29.12 27.07 -1.02
CA ALA A 27 -28.11 26.46 -1.88
C ALA A 27 -26.92 25.94 -1.07
N ALA A 28 -26.42 26.73 -0.11
CA ALA A 28 -25.33 26.35 0.78
C ALA A 28 -25.71 25.14 1.66
N LEU A 29 -26.93 25.11 2.19
CA LEU A 29 -27.44 23.98 2.97
C LEU A 29 -27.56 22.71 2.13
N VAL A 30 -28.14 22.80 0.92
CA VAL A 30 -28.27 21.65 0.01
C VAL A 30 -26.90 21.12 -0.39
N LEU A 31 -25.95 21.99 -0.70
CA LEU A 31 -24.58 21.59 -1.02
C LEU A 31 -23.86 20.98 0.19
N GLY A 32 -24.02 21.59 1.37
CA GLY A 32 -23.43 21.10 2.62
C GLY A 32 -23.95 19.71 3.00
N PHE A 33 -25.27 19.56 3.11
CA PHE A 33 -25.90 18.28 3.46
C PHE A 33 -25.74 17.22 2.35
N GLY A 34 -25.92 17.61 1.09
CA GLY A 34 -25.74 16.71 -0.05
C GLY A 34 -24.30 16.20 -0.16
N GLY A 35 -23.31 17.08 0.02
CA GLY A 35 -21.90 16.73 0.04
C GLY A 35 -21.55 15.80 1.21
N ALA A 36 -21.97 16.14 2.42
CA ALA A 36 -21.72 15.32 3.61
C ALA A 36 -22.36 13.93 3.48
N TRP A 37 -23.62 13.85 3.04
CA TRP A 37 -24.31 12.57 2.88
C TRP A 37 -23.70 11.73 1.76
N GLY A 38 -23.34 12.37 0.63
CA GLY A 38 -22.62 11.70 -0.45
C GLY A 38 -21.29 11.12 0.00
N TRP A 39 -20.51 11.87 0.77
CA TRP A 39 -19.24 11.40 1.35
C TRP A 39 -19.44 10.22 2.32
N HIS A 40 -20.41 10.32 3.23
CA HIS A 40 -20.73 9.24 4.17
C HIS A 40 -21.23 7.98 3.47
N TYR A 41 -22.08 8.11 2.45
CA TYR A 41 -22.55 6.97 1.65
C TYR A 41 -21.38 6.29 0.94
N TRP A 42 -20.50 7.06 0.30
CA TRP A 42 -19.31 6.54 -0.36
C TRP A 42 -18.37 5.84 0.62
N GLN A 43 -18.14 6.40 1.81
CA GLN A 43 -17.33 5.78 2.85
C GLN A 43 -17.94 4.46 3.34
N GLY A 44 -19.25 4.43 3.59
CA GLY A 44 -19.97 3.21 3.99
C GLY A 44 -19.93 2.11 2.93
N TYR A 45 -20.03 2.50 1.65
CA TYR A 45 -19.85 1.58 0.52
C TYR A 45 -18.45 0.97 0.53
N GLN A 46 -17.40 1.79 0.69
CA GLN A 46 -16.01 1.31 0.74
C GLN A 46 -15.78 0.32 1.90
N VAL A 47 -16.31 0.61 3.09
CA VAL A 47 -16.23 -0.29 4.26
C VAL A 47 -16.92 -1.63 3.97
N THR A 48 -18.12 -1.59 3.39
CA THR A 48 -18.88 -2.80 3.04
C THR A 48 -18.13 -3.67 2.02
N GLN A 49 -17.52 -3.04 1.01
CA GLN A 49 -16.75 -3.75 0.00
C GLN A 49 -15.48 -4.38 0.59
N THR A 50 -14.78 -3.68 1.50
CA THR A 50 -13.64 -4.25 2.22
C THR A 50 -14.03 -5.46 3.07
N HIS A 51 -15.19 -5.43 3.76
CA HIS A 51 -15.68 -6.58 4.52
C HIS A 51 -16.02 -7.79 3.63
N LYS A 52 -16.61 -7.56 2.45
CA LYS A 52 -16.88 -8.64 1.50
C LYS A 52 -15.58 -9.25 0.97
N ALA A 53 -14.64 -8.40 0.55
CA ALA A 53 -13.33 -8.84 0.07
C ALA A 53 -12.57 -9.63 1.14
N SER A 54 -12.66 -9.19 2.41
CA SER A 54 -12.11 -9.90 3.56
C SER A 54 -12.66 -11.33 3.70
N SER A 55 -14.00 -11.46 3.72
CA SER A 55 -14.66 -12.75 3.90
C SER A 55 -14.43 -13.70 2.73
N GLU A 56 -14.44 -13.18 1.50
CA GLU A 56 -14.13 -13.98 0.31
C GLU A 56 -12.68 -14.46 0.30
N TYR A 57 -11.72 -13.57 0.63
CA TYR A 57 -10.32 -13.95 0.76
C TYR A 57 -10.11 -15.03 1.83
N GLU A 58 -10.75 -14.91 3.00
CA GLU A 58 -10.69 -15.92 4.07
C GLU A 58 -11.15 -17.31 3.58
N GLN A 59 -12.23 -17.36 2.81
CA GLN A 59 -12.72 -18.62 2.23
C GLN A 59 -11.73 -19.21 1.22
N ILE A 60 -11.07 -18.36 0.42
CA ILE A 60 -10.09 -18.79 -0.57
C ILE A 60 -8.85 -19.39 0.10
N VAL A 61 -8.29 -18.73 1.12
CA VAL A 61 -7.05 -19.23 1.78
C VAL A 61 -7.27 -20.54 2.55
N MET A 62 -8.52 -20.87 2.91
CA MET A 62 -8.87 -22.17 3.51
C MET A 62 -8.91 -23.33 2.50
N ILE A 63 -8.90 -23.05 1.19
CA ILE A 63 -8.87 -24.09 0.15
C ILE A 63 -7.54 -24.85 0.23
N GLN A 64 -7.61 -26.18 0.40
CA GLN A 64 -6.42 -27.02 0.53
C GLN A 64 -5.77 -27.36 -0.81
N ASP A 65 -6.57 -27.47 -1.88
CA ASP A 65 -6.07 -27.70 -3.23
C ASP A 65 -5.39 -26.43 -3.76
N ALA A 66 -4.07 -26.50 -3.97
CA ALA A 66 -3.29 -25.34 -4.40
C ALA A 66 -3.72 -24.81 -5.78
N THR A 67 -4.04 -25.69 -6.72
CA THR A 67 -4.44 -25.28 -8.08
C THR A 67 -5.77 -24.54 -8.07
N GLN A 68 -6.73 -25.07 -7.30
CA GLN A 68 -8.02 -24.43 -7.11
C GLN A 68 -7.87 -23.09 -6.38
N ARG A 69 -7.04 -23.04 -5.33
CA ARG A 69 -6.76 -21.82 -4.58
C ARG A 69 -6.18 -20.76 -5.48
N ASP A 70 -5.14 -21.08 -6.26
CA ASP A 70 -4.47 -20.13 -7.17
C ASP A 70 -5.45 -19.56 -8.21
N SER A 71 -6.29 -20.42 -8.80
CA SER A 71 -7.31 -19.97 -9.74
C SER A 71 -8.31 -19.01 -9.08
N ARG A 72 -8.71 -19.27 -7.84
CA ARG A 72 -9.63 -18.41 -7.08
C ARG A 72 -8.97 -17.10 -6.65
N LEU A 73 -7.70 -17.12 -6.25
CA LEU A 73 -6.93 -15.92 -5.94
C LEU A 73 -6.82 -15.00 -7.18
N ALA A 74 -6.53 -15.56 -8.35
CA ALA A 74 -6.44 -14.78 -9.58
C ALA A 74 -7.76 -14.08 -9.94
N GLU A 75 -8.89 -14.79 -9.80
CA GLU A 75 -10.22 -14.20 -10.01
C GLU A 75 -10.54 -13.13 -8.95
N PHE A 76 -10.22 -13.42 -7.69
CA PHE A 76 -10.42 -12.50 -6.57
C PHE A 76 -9.66 -11.18 -6.77
N VAL A 77 -8.38 -11.24 -7.14
CA VAL A 77 -7.55 -10.06 -7.41
C VAL A 77 -8.15 -9.21 -8.52
N LYS A 78 -8.62 -9.83 -9.61
CA LYS A 78 -9.24 -9.10 -10.73
C LYS A 78 -10.50 -8.35 -10.30
N ASN A 79 -11.27 -8.90 -9.37
CA ASN A 79 -12.53 -8.31 -8.90
C ASN A 79 -12.32 -7.29 -7.76
N ASN A 80 -11.14 -7.27 -7.13
CA ASN A 80 -10.87 -6.50 -5.92
C ASN A 80 -9.57 -5.67 -6.00
N ASP A 81 -9.11 -5.31 -7.21
CA ASP A 81 -7.82 -4.67 -7.55
C ASP A 81 -7.47 -3.35 -6.82
N LYS A 82 -8.40 -2.82 -6.04
CA LYS A 82 -8.26 -1.61 -5.22
C LYS A 82 -8.49 -1.87 -3.73
N THR A 83 -8.19 -3.09 -3.27
CA THR A 83 -8.32 -3.47 -1.86
C THR A 83 -7.00 -3.98 -1.32
N THR A 84 -6.78 -3.77 -0.03
CA THR A 84 -5.66 -4.37 0.72
C THR A 84 -5.66 -5.90 0.59
N TYR A 85 -6.84 -6.52 0.53
CA TYR A 85 -6.97 -7.98 0.38
C TYR A 85 -6.50 -8.50 -0.98
N ALA A 86 -6.68 -7.75 -2.07
CA ALA A 86 -6.09 -8.14 -3.36
C ALA A 86 -4.56 -8.16 -3.30
N VAL A 87 -3.95 -7.21 -2.58
CA VAL A 87 -2.50 -7.22 -2.36
C VAL A 87 -2.08 -8.44 -1.53
N PHE A 88 -2.82 -8.80 -0.48
CA PHE A 88 -2.56 -10.02 0.29
C PHE A 88 -2.69 -11.29 -0.58
N ALA A 89 -3.72 -11.38 -1.41
CA ALA A 89 -3.90 -12.49 -2.35
C ALA A 89 -2.71 -12.61 -3.31
N LEU A 90 -2.20 -11.50 -3.84
CA LEU A 90 -1.00 -11.49 -4.70
C LEU A 90 0.27 -11.90 -3.95
N LEU A 91 0.42 -11.48 -2.69
CA LEU A 91 1.54 -11.90 -1.85
C LEU A 91 1.51 -13.41 -1.54
N ASP A 92 0.31 -13.99 -1.35
CA ASP A 92 0.15 -15.44 -1.18
C ASP A 92 0.44 -16.20 -2.48
N GLN A 93 -0.10 -15.73 -3.61
CA GLN A 93 0.19 -16.32 -4.91
C GLN A 93 1.71 -16.29 -5.19
N ALA A 94 2.39 -15.19 -4.88
CA ALA A 94 3.83 -15.10 -5.02
C ALA A 94 4.59 -16.07 -4.11
N LYS A 95 4.13 -16.26 -2.88
CA LYS A 95 4.70 -17.23 -1.93
C LYS A 95 4.56 -18.66 -2.45
N ASP A 96 3.38 -19.04 -2.93
CA ASP A 96 3.11 -20.39 -3.44
C ASP A 96 3.91 -20.65 -4.74
N ALA A 97 4.02 -19.64 -5.61
CA ALA A 97 4.88 -19.69 -6.80
C ALA A 97 6.38 -19.82 -6.47
N VAL A 98 6.90 -19.09 -5.47
CA VAL A 98 8.28 -19.25 -4.99
C VAL A 98 8.51 -20.66 -4.42
N ALA A 99 7.55 -21.22 -3.67
CA ALA A 99 7.65 -22.55 -3.10
C ALA A 99 7.78 -23.65 -4.17
N THR A 100 7.14 -23.45 -5.33
CA THR A 100 7.23 -24.34 -6.50
C THR A 100 8.35 -23.95 -7.47
N LYS A 101 9.17 -22.94 -7.13
CA LYS A 101 10.25 -22.37 -7.95
C LYS A 101 9.78 -21.73 -9.27
N ASP A 102 8.49 -21.42 -9.40
CA ASP A 102 7.97 -20.61 -10.49
C ASP A 102 8.21 -19.12 -10.21
N PHE A 103 9.46 -18.70 -10.40
CA PHE A 103 9.88 -17.32 -10.15
C PHE A 103 9.25 -16.32 -11.11
N ALA A 104 8.84 -16.74 -12.32
CA ALA A 104 8.19 -15.86 -13.28
C ALA A 104 6.78 -15.47 -12.81
N THR A 105 5.99 -16.45 -12.34
CA THR A 105 4.68 -16.18 -11.76
C THR A 105 4.81 -15.34 -10.48
N ALA A 106 5.78 -15.66 -9.62
CA ALA A 106 6.03 -14.88 -8.41
C ALA A 106 6.38 -13.41 -8.72
N GLU A 107 7.24 -13.17 -9.71
CA GLU A 107 7.62 -11.82 -10.13
C GLU A 107 6.40 -11.03 -10.64
N ASN A 108 5.55 -11.64 -11.46
CA ASN A 108 4.35 -10.99 -11.98
C ASN A 108 3.37 -10.62 -10.84
N ALA A 109 3.09 -11.56 -9.93
CA ALA A 109 2.23 -11.32 -8.79
C ALA A 109 2.77 -10.18 -7.90
N LEU A 110 4.08 -10.15 -7.65
CA LEU A 110 4.71 -9.10 -6.83
C LEU A 110 4.75 -7.74 -7.53
N LYS A 111 4.95 -7.69 -8.85
CA LYS A 111 4.80 -6.44 -9.63
C LYS A 111 3.39 -5.88 -9.50
N GLN A 112 2.38 -6.74 -9.61
CA GLN A 112 0.99 -6.34 -9.47
C GLN A 112 0.70 -5.89 -8.03
N ALA A 113 1.24 -6.57 -7.01
CA ALA A 113 1.10 -6.21 -5.60
C ALA A 113 1.70 -4.83 -5.31
N THR A 114 2.91 -4.56 -5.81
CA THR A 114 3.57 -3.25 -5.72
C THR A 114 2.75 -2.15 -6.40
N ALA A 115 2.10 -2.44 -7.54
CA ALA A 115 1.27 -1.47 -8.25
C ALA A 115 -0.08 -1.20 -7.57
N GLN A 116 -0.65 -2.18 -6.86
CA GLN A 116 -1.95 -2.08 -6.19
C GLN A 116 -1.86 -1.62 -4.72
N ALA A 117 -0.67 -1.66 -4.11
CA ALA A 117 -0.47 -1.27 -2.73
C ALA A 117 -0.90 0.20 -2.48
N GLN A 118 -1.76 0.40 -1.48
CA GLN A 118 -2.32 1.72 -1.12
C GLN A 118 -1.58 2.39 0.05
N ASP A 119 -0.69 1.65 0.72
CA ASP A 119 0.10 2.13 1.85
C ASP A 119 1.57 1.75 1.70
N ASP A 120 2.43 2.51 2.37
CA ASP A 120 3.88 2.34 2.27
C ASP A 120 4.37 1.03 2.90
N VAL A 121 3.61 0.41 3.82
CA VAL A 121 3.98 -0.87 4.45
C VAL A 121 3.87 -1.98 3.40
N LEU A 122 2.71 -2.09 2.75
CA LEU A 122 2.46 -3.09 1.71
C LEU A 122 3.29 -2.86 0.46
N LEU A 123 3.49 -1.60 0.06
CA LEU A 123 4.37 -1.26 -1.04
C LEU A 123 5.80 -1.76 -0.78
N SER A 124 6.32 -1.48 0.42
CA SER A 124 7.69 -1.79 0.78
C SER A 124 7.95 -3.29 0.88
N VAL A 125 7.05 -4.05 1.53
CA VAL A 125 7.21 -5.50 1.62
C VAL A 125 7.07 -6.17 0.26
N SER A 126 6.15 -5.71 -0.60
CA SER A 126 5.96 -6.25 -1.95
C SER A 126 7.19 -5.97 -2.82
N ALA A 127 7.71 -4.74 -2.78
CA ALA A 127 8.91 -4.33 -3.52
C ALA A 127 10.17 -5.07 -3.07
N LEU A 128 10.35 -5.28 -1.76
CA LEU A 128 11.48 -6.03 -1.22
C LEU A 128 11.44 -7.50 -1.64
N ARG A 129 10.24 -8.12 -1.61
CA ARG A 129 10.04 -9.49 -2.10
C ARG A 129 10.24 -9.58 -3.62
N LEU A 130 9.77 -8.59 -4.37
CA LEU A 130 9.98 -8.51 -5.82
C LEU A 130 11.47 -8.49 -6.16
N ALA A 131 12.23 -7.63 -5.50
CA ALA A 131 13.68 -7.56 -5.66
C ALA A 131 14.36 -8.89 -5.31
N SER A 132 13.88 -9.58 -4.27
CA SER A 132 14.43 -10.90 -3.88
C SER A 132 14.21 -11.95 -4.97
N VAL A 133 13.01 -11.99 -5.57
CA VAL A 133 12.69 -12.90 -6.68
C VAL A 133 13.49 -12.55 -7.94
N GLN A 134 13.63 -11.26 -8.26
CA GLN A 134 14.44 -10.79 -9.38
C GLN A 134 15.93 -11.12 -9.19
N TYR A 135 16.46 -10.97 -7.97
CA TYR A 135 17.80 -11.39 -7.62
C TYR A 135 18.01 -12.89 -7.83
N GLN A 136 17.06 -13.73 -7.40
CA GLN A 136 17.09 -15.18 -7.62
C GLN A 136 17.06 -15.55 -9.11
N GLN A 137 16.40 -14.73 -9.94
CA GLN A 137 16.38 -14.84 -11.40
C GLN A 137 17.59 -14.18 -12.08
N LYS A 138 18.56 -13.66 -11.32
CA LYS A 138 19.75 -12.94 -11.79
C LYS A 138 19.44 -11.64 -12.55
N GLN A 139 18.24 -11.08 -12.36
CA GLN A 139 17.82 -9.80 -12.91
C GLN A 139 18.28 -8.65 -11.99
N TYR A 140 19.59 -8.46 -11.88
CA TYR A 140 20.19 -7.60 -10.84
C TYR A 140 19.77 -6.13 -10.92
N ASP A 141 19.73 -5.56 -12.13
CA ASP A 141 19.35 -4.15 -12.30
C ASP A 141 17.86 -3.94 -11.97
N ALA A 142 17.00 -4.86 -12.41
CA ALA A 142 15.58 -4.83 -12.06
C ALA A 142 15.37 -4.97 -10.54
N ALA A 143 16.14 -5.83 -9.88
CA ALA A 143 16.08 -5.98 -8.42
C ALA A 143 16.46 -4.68 -7.70
N LEU A 144 17.53 -4.01 -8.13
CA LEU A 144 17.94 -2.70 -7.60
C LEU A 144 16.87 -1.63 -7.84
N ASP A 145 16.21 -1.63 -8.99
CA ASP A 145 15.11 -0.72 -9.29
C ASP A 145 13.90 -0.97 -8.39
N SER A 146 13.52 -2.24 -8.18
CA SER A 146 12.46 -2.60 -7.24
C SER A 146 12.77 -2.15 -5.82
N LEU A 147 14.02 -2.26 -5.36
CA LEU A 147 14.44 -1.77 -4.03
C LEU A 147 14.27 -0.26 -3.84
N LYS A 148 14.27 0.54 -4.91
CA LYS A 148 14.00 1.99 -4.83
C LYS A 148 12.56 2.28 -4.41
N LEU A 149 11.63 1.34 -4.63
CA LEU A 149 10.21 1.49 -4.26
C LEU A 149 9.94 1.22 -2.77
N VAL A 150 10.93 0.67 -2.04
CA VAL A 150 10.85 0.49 -0.59
C VAL A 150 10.97 1.87 0.09
N LYS A 151 9.87 2.32 0.70
CA LYS A 151 9.73 3.64 1.36
C LYS A 151 9.70 3.58 2.87
N ASN A 152 9.20 2.49 3.45
CA ASN A 152 9.05 2.34 4.88
C ASN A 152 10.41 1.99 5.52
N SER A 153 10.82 2.82 6.48
CA SER A 153 12.15 2.76 7.12
C SER A 153 12.39 1.52 8.00
N SER A 154 11.33 0.80 8.37
CA SER A 154 11.45 -0.51 9.03
C SER A 154 12.13 -1.55 8.14
N TRP A 155 12.14 -1.36 6.81
CA TRP A 155 12.78 -2.24 5.84
C TRP A 155 14.16 -1.76 5.37
N ASP A 156 14.68 -0.64 5.90
CA ASP A 156 15.97 -0.05 5.47
C ASP A 156 17.12 -1.05 5.60
N ASN A 157 17.14 -1.82 6.70
CA ASN A 157 18.19 -2.79 6.96
C ASN A 157 18.17 -3.91 5.90
N GLN A 158 17.03 -4.56 5.69
CA GLN A 158 16.87 -5.63 4.71
C GLN A 158 17.10 -5.13 3.27
N LYS A 159 16.66 -3.91 2.95
CA LYS A 159 16.95 -3.25 1.68
C LYS A 159 18.45 -3.09 1.47
N SER A 160 19.19 -2.63 2.49
CA SER A 160 20.63 -2.40 2.42
C SER A 160 21.39 -3.73 2.28
N ILE A 161 20.99 -4.76 3.02
CA ILE A 161 21.54 -6.11 2.91
C ILE A 161 21.39 -6.64 1.48
N LEU A 162 20.17 -6.63 0.94
CA LEU A 162 19.91 -7.17 -0.41
C LEU A 162 20.59 -6.33 -1.49
N THR A 163 20.66 -5.00 -1.32
CA THR A 163 21.44 -4.13 -2.21
C THR A 163 22.91 -4.57 -2.22
N GLY A 164 23.50 -4.81 -1.05
CA GLY A 164 24.88 -5.27 -0.93
C GLY A 164 25.11 -6.63 -1.59
N ASP A 165 24.22 -7.60 -1.36
CA ASP A 165 24.28 -8.93 -1.97
C ASP A 165 24.21 -8.87 -3.50
N ILE A 166 23.33 -8.02 -4.04
CA ILE A 166 23.21 -7.78 -5.48
C ILE A 166 24.51 -7.16 -6.03
N GLN A 167 25.02 -6.11 -5.41
CA GLN A 167 26.23 -5.42 -5.89
C GLN A 167 27.47 -6.31 -5.82
N PHE A 168 27.61 -7.09 -4.76
CA PHE A 168 28.69 -8.06 -4.64
C PHE A 168 28.63 -9.09 -5.76
N THR A 169 27.44 -9.61 -6.06
CA THR A 169 27.24 -10.57 -7.16
C THR A 169 27.55 -9.96 -8.54
N LYS A 170 27.32 -8.65 -8.71
CA LYS A 170 27.72 -7.90 -9.91
C LYS A 170 29.23 -7.60 -9.97
N GLY A 171 29.99 -7.86 -8.90
CA GLY A 171 31.41 -7.57 -8.79
C GLY A 171 31.74 -6.14 -8.34
N ASP A 172 30.76 -5.34 -7.93
CA ASP A 172 30.97 -4.00 -7.38
C ASP A 172 31.16 -4.08 -5.86
N ASN A 173 32.36 -4.49 -5.44
CA ASN A 173 32.67 -4.69 -4.03
C ASN A 173 32.66 -3.36 -3.24
N ALA A 174 32.90 -2.22 -3.90
CA ALA A 174 32.83 -0.91 -3.27
C ALA A 174 31.37 -0.54 -2.93
N ALA A 175 30.45 -0.70 -3.88
CA ALA A 175 29.03 -0.48 -3.63
C ALA A 175 28.44 -1.51 -2.65
N ALA A 176 28.90 -2.77 -2.72
CA ALA A 176 28.52 -3.81 -1.78
C ALA A 176 28.93 -3.45 -0.35
N LYS A 177 30.19 -3.05 -0.15
CA LYS A 177 30.72 -2.60 1.14
C LYS A 177 29.89 -1.47 1.72
N ALA A 178 29.66 -0.40 0.94
CA ALA A 178 28.88 0.74 1.40
C ALA A 178 27.46 0.34 1.85
N SER A 179 26.82 -0.60 1.15
CA SER A 179 25.49 -1.10 1.49
C SER A 179 25.50 -1.94 2.78
N TYR A 180 26.49 -2.79 2.98
CA TYR A 180 26.64 -3.56 4.22
C TYR A 180 26.97 -2.68 5.43
N GLU A 181 27.79 -1.65 5.25
CA GLU A 181 28.07 -0.66 6.29
C GLU A 181 26.81 0.11 6.70
N GLN A 182 25.95 0.45 5.73
CA GLN A 182 24.65 1.06 6.02
C GLN A 182 23.73 0.11 6.81
N ALA A 183 23.73 -1.18 6.47
CA ALA A 183 22.95 -2.20 7.18
C ALA A 183 23.40 -2.35 8.65
N LEU A 184 24.70 -2.26 8.93
CA LEU A 184 25.25 -2.43 10.28
C LEU A 184 24.67 -1.44 11.31
N VAL A 185 24.27 -0.23 10.89
CA VAL A 185 23.77 0.83 11.78
C VAL A 185 22.53 0.40 12.57
N LYS A 186 21.65 -0.39 11.96
CA LYS A 186 20.38 -0.87 12.57
C LYS A 186 20.37 -2.39 12.79
N ALA A 187 21.50 -3.06 12.59
CA ALA A 187 21.60 -4.51 12.66
C ALA A 187 21.48 -5.03 14.10
N THR A 188 20.70 -6.09 14.28
CA THR A 188 20.71 -6.92 15.49
C THR A 188 22.08 -7.58 15.68
N PRO A 189 22.45 -8.06 16.89
CA PRO A 189 23.74 -8.71 17.10
C PRO A 189 24.02 -9.89 16.15
N VAL A 190 22.98 -10.66 15.80
CA VAL A 190 23.09 -11.78 14.85
C VAL A 190 23.35 -11.26 13.42
N GLU A 191 22.63 -10.23 12.99
CA GLU A 191 22.85 -9.60 11.69
C GLU A 191 24.23 -8.93 11.60
N GLN A 192 24.72 -8.33 12.69
CA GLN A 192 26.06 -7.75 12.74
C GLN A 192 27.15 -8.79 12.49
N GLN A 193 27.07 -9.95 13.15
CA GLN A 193 28.03 -11.03 12.93
C GLN A 193 28.00 -11.51 11.47
N TRP A 194 26.81 -11.67 10.90
CA TRP A 194 26.65 -12.09 9.51
C TRP A 194 27.16 -11.03 8.51
N LEU A 195 26.85 -9.76 8.73
CA LEU A 195 27.34 -8.63 7.92
C LEU A 195 28.85 -8.47 7.99
N GLN A 196 29.47 -8.70 9.15
CA GLN A 196 30.93 -8.71 9.29
C GLN A 196 31.56 -9.84 8.46
N LEU A 197 30.95 -11.04 8.45
CA LEU A 197 31.41 -12.12 7.57
C LEU A 197 31.31 -11.74 6.09
N ARG A 198 30.22 -11.09 5.67
CA ARG A 198 30.06 -10.59 4.29
C ARG A 198 31.16 -9.57 3.94
N LEU A 199 31.39 -8.59 4.80
CA LEU A 199 32.41 -7.54 4.62
C LEU A 199 33.83 -8.11 4.54
N ASN A 200 34.15 -9.13 5.34
CA ASN A 200 35.46 -9.78 5.32
C ASN A 200 35.71 -10.63 4.07
N ASN A 201 34.64 -11.04 3.38
CA ASN A 201 34.68 -11.90 2.19
C ASN A 201 34.51 -11.11 0.88
N LEU A 202 34.52 -9.77 0.94
CA LEU A 202 34.52 -8.88 -0.22
C LEU A 202 35.85 -8.88 -0.98
#